data_AF-A0A954ZVQ2-F1
#
_entry.id   AF-A0A954ZVQ2-F1
#
_cell.length_a   1.000
_cell.length_b   1.000
_cell.length_c   1.000
_cell.angle_alpha   90.00
_cell.angle_beta   90.00
_cell.angle_gamma   90.00
#
_symmetry.space_group_name_H-M   'P 1'
#
loop_
_entity.id
_entity.type
_entity.pdbx_description
1 polymer ?
#
loop_
_entity_poly.entity_id
_entity_poly.type
_entity_poly.pdbx_seq_one_letter_code
_entity_poly.pdbx_strand_id
1 'polypeptide(L)'
;MSAGEPKKHTPASRSTRAWLILILTTVIGLVLDLWSKWYAFEHVAGFPVAISRRDVLSVDNLGMLIPDHDPVTVMDHVLEFTLVLNPGAVFGIGAGQRWFFVIFTIIACVVALTLFIKWTRAHDWVAHAGFGLIISGGIGNLYDRLVFACVRDFIHPLPGVKLPFGLSWPGGNGEVWPYVSNIADAFLIVGIGMLMLHAWRMPDSAEPTSEASDDTPAKQAE
;
A
#
# COMPACT_ATOMS: atom_id res chain seq x y z
N MET A 1 28.95 29.97 -25.56
CA MET A 1 28.46 28.82 -24.74
C MET A 1 27.07 29.19 -24.25
N SER A 2 26.02 28.59 -24.81
CA SER A 2 24.63 28.86 -24.40
C SER A 2 24.37 28.04 -23.14
N ALA A 3 24.19 28.73 -22.00
CA ALA A 3 23.61 28.14 -20.81
C ALA A 3 22.18 27.75 -21.15
N GLY A 4 21.92 26.44 -21.30
CA GLY A 4 20.58 25.94 -21.57
C GLY A 4 19.65 26.33 -20.41
N GLU A 5 18.56 27.05 -20.72
CA GLU A 5 17.52 27.35 -19.74
C GLU A 5 17.09 26.07 -19.01
N PRO A 6 16.89 26.10 -17.68
CA PRO A 6 16.36 24.96 -16.96
C PRO A 6 14.97 24.65 -17.54
N LYS A 7 14.82 23.48 -18.18
CA LYS A 7 13.52 22.99 -18.67
C LYS A 7 12.54 23.03 -17.51
N LYS A 8 11.59 23.96 -17.52
CA LYS A 8 10.49 24.01 -16.55
C LYS A 8 9.73 22.69 -16.61
N HIS A 9 9.98 21.81 -15.64
CA HIS A 9 9.28 20.55 -15.56
C HIS A 9 7.81 20.79 -15.20
N THR A 10 6.90 20.30 -16.04
CA THR A 10 5.46 20.40 -15.80
C THR A 10 5.07 19.61 -14.55
N PRO A 11 4.36 20.22 -13.58
CA PRO A 11 3.83 19.51 -12.41
C PRO A 11 2.84 18.42 -12.82
N ALA A 12 2.78 17.31 -12.08
CA ALA A 12 1.84 16.22 -12.35
C ALA A 12 0.37 16.66 -12.32
N SER A 13 0.04 17.63 -11.46
CA SER A 13 -1.29 18.22 -11.34
C SER A 13 -1.86 18.79 -12.65
N ARG A 14 -0.98 19.21 -13.59
CA ARG A 14 -1.36 19.75 -14.91
C ARG A 14 -1.17 18.75 -16.06
N SER A 15 -0.81 17.50 -15.76
CA SER A 15 -0.52 16.48 -16.76
C SER A 15 -1.66 15.46 -16.85
N THR A 16 -2.36 15.42 -17.99
CA THR A 16 -3.40 14.41 -18.26
C THR A 16 -2.84 13.00 -18.16
N ARG A 17 -1.61 12.76 -18.65
CA ARG A 17 -0.96 11.45 -18.57
C ARG A 17 -0.72 11.03 -17.12
N ALA A 18 -0.31 11.95 -16.24
CA ALA A 18 -0.08 11.63 -14.83
C ALA A 18 -1.38 11.18 -14.14
N TRP A 19 -2.47 11.93 -14.34
CA TRP A 19 -3.79 11.58 -13.83
C TRP A 19 -4.32 10.27 -14.42
N LEU A 20 -4.14 10.03 -15.72
CA LEU A 20 -4.55 8.78 -16.35
C LEU A 20 -3.85 7.58 -15.72
N ILE A 21 -2.53 7.66 -15.49
CA ILE A 21 -1.79 6.57 -14.83
C ILE A 21 -2.30 6.36 -13.41
N LEU A 22 -2.46 7.43 -12.63
CA LEU A 22 -2.99 7.35 -11.27
C LEU A 22 -4.37 6.68 -11.24
N ILE A 23 -5.31 7.18 -12.05
CA ILE A 23 -6.70 6.72 -12.08
C ILE A 23 -6.78 5.28 -12.58
N LEU A 24 -6.13 4.96 -13.70
CA LEU A 24 -6.16 3.61 -14.25
C LEU A 24 -5.56 2.60 -13.27
N THR A 25 -4.43 2.93 -12.66
CA THR A 25 -3.80 2.05 -11.64
C THR A 25 -4.73 1.87 -10.44
N THR A 26 -5.39 2.95 -9.98
CA THR A 26 -6.32 2.90 -8.86
C THR A 26 -7.55 2.05 -9.17
N VAL A 27 -8.19 2.27 -10.33
CA VAL A 27 -9.41 1.56 -10.72
C VAL A 27 -9.15 0.09 -11.01
N ILE A 28 -8.10 -0.20 -11.79
CA ILE A 28 -7.73 -1.59 -12.11
C ILE A 28 -7.36 -2.32 -10.82
N GLY A 29 -6.53 -1.72 -9.97
CA GLY A 29 -6.17 -2.30 -8.69
C GLY A 29 -7.40 -2.57 -7.81
N LEU A 30 -8.33 -1.61 -7.70
CA LEU A 30 -9.51 -1.77 -6.86
C LEU A 30 -10.41 -2.90 -7.37
N VAL A 31 -10.59 -3.00 -8.68
CA VAL A 31 -11.33 -4.11 -9.30
C VAL A 31 -10.63 -5.44 -8.99
N LEU A 32 -9.31 -5.52 -9.17
CA LEU A 32 -8.54 -6.73 -8.90
C LEU A 32 -8.64 -7.15 -7.42
N ASP A 33 -8.49 -6.23 -6.48
CA ASP A 33 -8.60 -6.52 -5.05
C ASP A 33 -9.99 -7.02 -4.68
N LEU A 34 -11.04 -6.26 -5.00
CA LEU A 34 -12.42 -6.62 -4.64
C LEU A 34 -12.87 -7.92 -5.32
N TRP A 35 -12.51 -8.11 -6.59
CA TRP A 35 -12.78 -9.35 -7.31
C TRP A 35 -12.04 -10.53 -6.69
N SER A 36 -10.75 -10.37 -6.37
CA SER A 36 -9.95 -11.45 -5.78
C SER A 36 -10.46 -11.89 -4.40
N LYS A 37 -10.90 -10.94 -3.57
CA LYS A 37 -11.53 -11.23 -2.26
C LYS A 37 -12.85 -11.97 -2.41
N TRP A 38 -13.69 -11.53 -3.35
CA TRP A 38 -14.93 -12.24 -3.67
C TRP A 38 -14.63 -13.66 -4.17
N TYR A 39 -13.72 -13.80 -5.13
CA TYR A 39 -13.37 -15.09 -5.74
C TYR A 39 -12.80 -16.06 -4.70
N ALA A 40 -11.92 -15.58 -3.81
CA ALA A 40 -11.33 -16.40 -2.77
C ALA A 40 -12.39 -16.94 -1.80
N PHE A 41 -13.28 -16.08 -1.29
CA PHE A 41 -14.33 -16.48 -0.36
C PHE A 41 -15.40 -17.37 -1.02
N GLU A 42 -15.52 -17.34 -2.34
CA GLU A 42 -16.43 -18.21 -3.08
C GLU A 42 -15.84 -19.62 -3.32
N HIS A 43 -14.51 -19.76 -3.43
CA HIS A 43 -13.88 -21.00 -3.95
C HIS A 43 -12.82 -21.65 -3.06
N VAL A 44 -12.07 -20.91 -2.24
CA VAL A 44 -10.89 -21.45 -1.53
C VAL A 44 -11.28 -22.54 -0.52
N ALA A 45 -12.39 -22.36 0.19
CA ALA A 45 -12.88 -23.36 1.15
C ALA A 45 -13.55 -24.58 0.49
N GLY A 46 -13.66 -24.62 -0.85
CA GLY A 46 -14.42 -25.65 -1.58
C GLY A 46 -15.93 -25.42 -1.59
N PHE A 47 -16.42 -24.42 -0.85
CA PHE A 47 -17.80 -23.94 -0.86
C PHE A 47 -17.85 -22.42 -0.59
N PRO A 48 -18.92 -21.74 -1.01
CA PRO A 48 -19.07 -20.30 -0.79
C PRO A 48 -19.17 -19.93 0.70
N VAL A 49 -18.32 -19.03 1.15
CA VAL A 49 -18.31 -18.46 2.51
C VAL A 49 -18.96 -17.08 2.48
N ALA A 50 -20.25 -17.02 2.81
CA ALA A 50 -21.01 -15.78 2.85
C ALA A 50 -20.70 -14.98 4.11
N ILE A 51 -20.22 -13.73 3.94
CA ILE A 51 -19.91 -12.83 5.05
C ILE A 51 -20.93 -11.70 5.10
N SER A 52 -21.63 -11.58 6.23
CA SER A 52 -22.51 -10.43 6.48
C SER A 52 -21.95 -9.56 7.61
N ARG A 53 -22.14 -8.25 7.47
CA ARG A 53 -21.76 -7.28 8.50
C ARG A 53 -22.38 -7.60 9.86
N ARG A 54 -23.63 -8.06 9.85
CA ARG A 54 -24.38 -8.36 11.07
C ARG A 54 -23.70 -9.49 11.83
N ASP A 55 -23.28 -10.53 11.13
CA ASP A 55 -22.65 -11.70 11.74
C ASP A 55 -21.26 -11.32 12.29
N VAL A 56 -20.47 -10.59 11.52
CA VAL A 56 -19.16 -10.05 11.94
C VAL A 56 -19.26 -9.23 13.22
N LEU A 57 -20.29 -8.40 13.36
CA LEU A 57 -20.50 -7.58 14.55
C LEU A 57 -21.14 -8.35 15.73
N SER A 58 -21.60 -9.57 15.51
CA SER A 58 -22.31 -10.38 16.52
C SER A 58 -21.42 -11.41 17.23
N VAL A 59 -20.21 -11.64 16.73
CA VAL A 59 -19.27 -12.63 17.27
C VAL A 59 -18.03 -11.96 17.83
N ASP A 60 -17.49 -12.51 18.92
CA ASP A 60 -16.23 -12.04 19.50
C ASP A 60 -15.00 -12.58 18.76
N ASN A 61 -15.13 -13.77 18.15
CA ASN A 61 -14.09 -14.42 17.36
C ASN A 61 -14.55 -14.60 15.92
N LEU A 62 -13.96 -13.82 15.00
CA LEU A 62 -14.28 -13.86 13.58
C LEU A 62 -13.96 -15.20 12.90
N GLY A 63 -13.02 -15.98 13.45
CA GLY A 63 -12.70 -17.31 12.93
C GLY A 63 -13.89 -18.27 12.94
N MET A 64 -14.88 -18.05 13.82
CA MET A 64 -16.10 -18.87 13.86
C MET A 64 -17.01 -18.69 12.64
N LEU A 65 -16.82 -17.61 11.87
CA LEU A 65 -17.61 -17.34 10.66
C LEU A 65 -17.02 -17.99 9.41
N ILE A 66 -15.81 -18.54 9.50
CA ILE A 66 -15.17 -19.30 8.44
C ILE A 66 -15.23 -20.77 8.85
N PRO A 67 -15.98 -21.61 8.13
CA PRO A 67 -15.97 -23.04 8.41
C PRO A 67 -14.57 -23.63 8.19
N ASP A 68 -14.24 -24.68 8.93
CA ASP A 68 -12.97 -25.38 8.78
C ASP A 68 -12.79 -25.83 7.32
N HIS A 69 -11.63 -25.49 6.75
CA HIS A 69 -11.25 -25.84 5.39
C HIS A 69 -9.74 -26.01 5.32
N ASP A 70 -9.30 -26.87 4.41
CA ASP A 70 -7.88 -27.03 4.13
C ASP A 70 -7.38 -25.85 3.28
N PRO A 71 -6.18 -25.32 3.54
CA PRO A 71 -5.54 -24.37 2.65
C PRO A 71 -5.34 -24.95 1.24
N VAL A 72 -5.42 -24.10 0.23
CA VAL A 72 -5.04 -24.45 -1.14
C VAL A 72 -3.57 -24.10 -1.34
N THR A 73 -2.71 -25.11 -1.34
CA THR A 73 -1.28 -24.95 -1.61
C THR A 73 -1.03 -24.72 -3.09
N VAL A 74 -0.53 -23.53 -3.42
CA VAL A 74 -0.15 -23.17 -4.80
C VAL A 74 1.29 -23.59 -5.08
N MET A 75 2.17 -23.36 -4.11
CA MET A 75 3.56 -23.78 -4.15
C MET A 75 4.07 -23.99 -2.72
N ASP A 76 4.54 -25.19 -2.44
CA ASP A 76 5.03 -25.59 -1.12
C ASP A 76 6.03 -24.58 -0.57
N HIS A 77 5.79 -24.14 0.67
CA HIS A 77 6.61 -23.16 1.40
C HIS A 77 6.77 -21.78 0.74
N VAL A 78 6.01 -21.49 -0.33
CA VAL A 78 6.05 -20.20 -1.02
C VAL A 78 4.70 -19.50 -0.95
N LEU A 79 3.60 -20.20 -1.24
CA LEU A 79 2.28 -19.61 -1.31
C LEU A 79 1.17 -20.63 -1.03
N GLU A 80 0.32 -20.29 -0.06
CA GLU A 80 -0.96 -20.92 0.22
C GLU A 80 -2.10 -19.91 0.13
N PHE A 81 -3.29 -20.39 -0.22
CA PHE A 81 -4.53 -19.65 -0.03
C PHE A 81 -5.33 -20.24 1.11
N THR A 82 -5.68 -19.42 2.10
CA THR A 82 -6.46 -19.81 3.28
C THR A 82 -7.28 -18.62 3.74
N LEU A 83 -8.55 -18.81 4.06
CA LEU A 83 -9.45 -17.70 4.38
C LEU A 83 -9.25 -17.21 5.81
N VAL A 84 -9.12 -15.89 5.96
CA VAL A 84 -9.05 -15.22 7.26
C VAL A 84 -9.91 -13.95 7.25
N LEU A 85 -10.66 -13.72 8.33
CA LEU A 85 -11.33 -12.45 8.59
C LEU A 85 -10.51 -11.64 9.57
N ASN A 86 -10.00 -10.50 9.10
CA ASN A 86 -9.16 -9.63 9.89
C ASN A 86 -10.00 -8.49 10.49
N PRO A 87 -10.11 -8.35 11.83
CA PRO A 87 -10.94 -7.31 12.48
C PRO A 87 -10.36 -5.89 12.31
N GLY A 88 -9.31 -5.74 11.52
CA GLY A 88 -8.52 -4.51 11.43
C GLY A 88 -7.33 -4.57 12.38
N ALA A 89 -6.59 -5.67 12.39
CA ALA A 89 -5.26 -5.71 12.94
C ALA A 89 -4.24 -5.59 11.79
N VAL A 90 -3.25 -4.71 11.93
CA VAL A 90 -2.08 -4.69 11.03
C VAL A 90 -0.99 -5.44 11.76
N PHE A 91 -0.56 -6.58 11.22
CA PHE A 91 0.39 -7.49 11.89
C PHE A 91 -0.05 -7.87 13.32
N GLY A 92 -1.35 -8.10 13.55
CA GLY A 92 -1.88 -8.46 14.87
C GLY A 92 -2.04 -7.29 15.87
N ILE A 93 -1.66 -6.06 15.52
CA ILE A 93 -1.80 -4.87 16.39
C ILE A 93 -3.12 -4.15 16.09
N GLY A 94 -3.89 -3.81 17.14
CA GLY A 94 -5.07 -2.96 17.04
C GLY A 94 -6.40 -3.69 16.76
N ALA A 95 -6.47 -5.00 17.01
CA ALA A 95 -7.72 -5.77 16.91
C ALA A 95 -8.87 -5.06 17.66
N GLY A 96 -10.03 -4.92 17.01
CA GLY A 96 -11.18 -4.20 17.55
C GLY A 96 -11.17 -2.68 17.33
N GLN A 97 -10.05 -2.07 16.90
CA GLN A 97 -9.96 -0.64 16.62
C GLN A 97 -10.33 -0.29 15.17
N ARG A 98 -11.38 -0.90 14.63
CA ARG A 98 -11.80 -0.72 13.22
C ARG A 98 -11.85 0.75 12.79
N TRP A 99 -12.42 1.62 13.62
CA TRP A 99 -12.57 3.04 13.32
C TRP A 99 -11.23 3.79 13.25
N PHE A 100 -10.24 3.39 14.03
CA PHE A 100 -8.88 3.92 13.90
C PHE A 100 -8.34 3.64 12.49
N PHE A 101 -8.44 2.39 12.00
CA PHE A 101 -7.97 2.04 10.66
C PHE A 101 -8.77 2.69 9.55
N VAL A 102 -10.09 2.89 9.71
CA VAL A 102 -10.92 3.65 8.76
C VAL A 102 -10.41 5.08 8.64
N ILE A 103 -10.26 5.79 9.76
CA ILE A 103 -9.80 7.18 9.78
C ILE A 103 -8.37 7.28 9.23
N PHE A 104 -7.47 6.39 9.69
CA PHE A 104 -6.09 6.32 9.23
C PHE A 104 -6.02 6.13 7.71
N THR A 105 -6.80 5.21 7.15
CA THR A 105 -6.79 4.94 5.70
C THR A 105 -7.29 6.12 4.89
N ILE A 106 -8.34 6.81 5.35
CA ILE A 106 -8.83 8.03 4.71
C ILE A 106 -7.75 9.11 4.69
N ILE A 107 -7.09 9.33 5.84
CA ILE A 107 -5.99 10.30 5.95
C ILE A 107 -4.84 9.90 5.02
N ALA A 108 -4.43 8.64 5.01
CA ALA A 108 -3.35 8.14 4.16
C ALA A 108 -3.65 8.34 2.67
N CYS A 109 -4.89 8.11 2.22
CA CYS A 109 -5.30 8.36 0.83
C CYS A 109 -5.25 9.85 0.47
N VAL A 110 -5.69 10.73 1.38
CA VAL A 110 -5.62 12.19 1.18
C VAL A 110 -4.16 12.66 1.11
N VAL A 111 -3.30 12.13 1.99
CA VAL A 111 -1.85 12.42 1.98
C VAL A 111 -1.22 11.93 0.68
N ALA A 112 -1.48 10.69 0.27
CA ALA A 112 -0.98 10.13 -0.98
C ALA A 112 -1.37 10.99 -2.19
N LEU A 113 -2.64 11.39 -2.30
CA LEU A 113 -3.11 12.28 -3.36
C LEU A 113 -2.45 13.67 -3.30
N THR A 114 -2.26 14.21 -2.09
CA THR A 114 -1.60 15.50 -1.90
C THR A 114 -0.14 15.45 -2.33
N LEU A 115 0.58 14.37 -1.98
CA LEU A 115 1.97 14.16 -2.37
C LEU A 115 2.09 13.96 -3.89
N PHE A 116 1.19 13.18 -4.50
CA PHE A 116 1.08 13.09 -5.94
C PHE A 116 0.96 14.49 -6.59
N ILE A 117 0.01 15.31 -6.15
CA ILE A 117 -0.25 16.64 -6.72
C ILE A 117 0.95 17.58 -6.56
N LYS A 118 1.55 17.61 -5.37
CA LYS A 118 2.52 18.64 -5.00
C LYS A 118 3.97 18.25 -5.33
N TRP A 119 4.32 16.97 -5.26
CA TRP A 119 5.71 16.52 -5.22
C TRP A 119 6.12 15.67 -6.43
N THR A 120 5.19 15.34 -7.34
CA THR A 120 5.52 14.63 -8.59
C THR A 120 5.44 15.54 -9.82
N ARG A 121 6.27 15.23 -10.81
CA ARG A 121 6.37 15.88 -12.13
C ARG A 121 5.71 14.98 -13.18
N ALA A 122 5.33 15.57 -14.31
CA ALA A 122 4.62 14.86 -15.38
C ALA A 122 5.32 13.59 -15.91
N HIS A 123 6.64 13.47 -15.76
CA HIS A 123 7.43 12.32 -16.19
C HIS A 123 7.59 11.22 -15.12
N ASP A 124 7.15 11.45 -13.88
CA ASP A 124 7.33 10.55 -12.74
C ASP A 124 6.31 9.41 -12.73
N TRP A 125 6.18 8.71 -13.87
CA TRP A 125 5.16 7.68 -14.09
C TRP A 125 5.23 6.54 -13.07
N VAL A 126 6.44 6.20 -12.58
CA VAL A 126 6.63 5.22 -11.51
C VAL A 126 5.98 5.69 -10.22
N ALA A 127 6.13 6.98 -9.88
CA ALA A 127 5.49 7.56 -8.70
C ALA A 127 3.97 7.59 -8.85
N HIS A 128 3.46 7.98 -10.02
CA HIS A 128 2.02 8.01 -10.29
C HIS A 128 1.38 6.62 -10.14
N ALA A 129 2.04 5.57 -10.65
CA ALA A 129 1.59 4.20 -10.47
C ALA A 129 1.70 3.77 -8.99
N GLY A 130 2.80 4.09 -8.30
CA GLY A 130 2.98 3.80 -6.88
C GLY A 130 1.90 4.42 -6.00
N PHE A 131 1.57 5.71 -6.21
CA PHE A 131 0.44 6.36 -5.54
C PHE A 131 -0.91 5.71 -5.89
N GLY A 132 -1.10 5.31 -7.15
CA GLY A 132 -2.31 4.60 -7.58
C GLY A 132 -2.49 3.26 -6.87
N LEU A 133 -1.41 2.49 -6.70
CA LEU A 133 -1.42 1.24 -5.93
C LEU A 133 -1.72 1.48 -4.45
N ILE A 134 -1.12 2.50 -3.84
CA ILE A 134 -1.38 2.83 -2.42
C ILE A 134 -2.84 3.22 -2.20
N ILE A 135 -3.38 4.10 -3.06
CA ILE A 135 -4.77 4.54 -2.98
C ILE A 135 -5.71 3.36 -3.25
N SER A 136 -5.41 2.54 -4.26
CA SER A 136 -6.16 1.31 -4.55
C SER A 136 -6.23 0.37 -3.35
N GLY A 137 -5.08 0.01 -2.78
CA GLY A 137 -5.00 -0.90 -1.63
C GLY A 137 -5.68 -0.35 -0.39
N GLY A 138 -5.49 0.95 -0.13
CA GLY A 138 -6.20 1.66 0.93
C GLY A 138 -7.72 1.58 0.76
N ILE A 139 -8.23 1.95 -0.42
CA ILE A 139 -9.68 1.94 -0.69
C ILE A 139 -10.25 0.51 -0.66
N GLY A 140 -9.54 -0.50 -1.19
CA GLY A 140 -10.00 -1.88 -1.17
C GLY A 140 -10.19 -2.44 0.24
N ASN A 141 -9.23 -2.19 1.13
CA ASN A 141 -9.35 -2.56 2.53
C ASN A 141 -10.31 -1.65 3.32
N LEU A 142 -10.48 -0.39 2.93
CA LEU A 142 -11.47 0.51 3.52
C LEU A 142 -12.90 0.07 3.18
N TYR A 143 -13.14 -0.33 1.94
CA TYR A 143 -14.44 -0.86 1.49
C TYR A 143 -14.87 -2.03 2.37
N ASP A 144 -14.00 -3.02 2.57
CA ASP A 144 -14.30 -4.17 3.40
C ASP A 144 -14.65 -3.78 4.85
N ARG A 145 -13.87 -2.87 5.46
CA ARG A 145 -14.15 -2.36 6.82
C ARG A 145 -15.49 -1.62 6.91
N LEU A 146 -15.87 -0.89 5.86
CA LEU A 146 -17.12 -0.15 5.82
C LEU A 146 -18.32 -1.03 5.50
N VAL A 147 -18.16 -2.08 4.71
CA VAL A 147 -19.23 -2.99 4.31
C VAL A 147 -19.36 -4.14 5.30
N PHE A 148 -18.32 -4.95 5.48
CA PHE A 148 -18.33 -6.17 6.29
C PHE A 148 -17.92 -5.97 7.74
N ALA A 149 -17.34 -4.81 8.10
CA ALA A 149 -16.76 -4.53 9.43
C ALA A 149 -15.47 -5.29 9.77
N CYS A 150 -14.92 -6.03 8.83
CA CYS A 150 -13.60 -6.68 8.86
C CYS A 150 -12.98 -6.62 7.47
N VAL A 151 -11.74 -7.07 7.31
CA VAL A 151 -11.05 -7.24 6.02
C VAL A 151 -11.00 -8.73 5.67
N ARG A 152 -11.27 -9.06 4.40
CA ARG A 152 -11.18 -10.41 3.88
C ARG A 152 -9.75 -10.67 3.38
N ASP A 153 -9.06 -11.58 4.05
CA ASP A 153 -7.69 -11.98 3.75
C ASP A 153 -7.69 -13.44 3.24
N PHE A 154 -6.79 -13.75 2.30
CA PHE A 154 -6.73 -15.06 1.69
C PHE A 154 -5.34 -15.50 1.18
N ILE A 155 -4.34 -14.63 1.19
CA ILE A 155 -3.00 -14.89 0.66
C ILE A 155 -2.07 -15.17 1.84
N HIS A 156 -1.50 -16.38 1.93
CA HIS A 156 -0.49 -16.73 2.93
C HIS A 156 0.88 -16.98 2.26
N PRO A 157 1.77 -15.98 2.26
CA PRO A 157 3.14 -16.14 1.79
C PRO A 157 3.98 -16.99 2.75
N LEU A 158 4.93 -17.75 2.20
CA LEU A 158 5.96 -18.48 2.95
C LEU A 158 5.44 -19.36 4.11
N PRO A 159 4.37 -20.15 3.89
CA PRO A 159 3.76 -20.96 4.95
C PRO A 159 4.78 -21.95 5.53
N GLY A 160 4.87 -21.99 6.86
CA GLY A 160 5.77 -22.88 7.59
C GLY A 160 7.26 -22.52 7.54
N VAL A 161 7.69 -21.53 6.74
CA VAL A 161 9.09 -21.08 6.71
C VAL A 161 9.41 -20.37 8.01
N LYS A 162 10.38 -20.87 8.78
CA LYS A 162 10.72 -20.31 10.10
C LYS A 162 11.85 -19.28 10.01
N LEU A 163 11.81 -18.31 10.92
CA LEU A 163 12.88 -17.34 11.15
C LEU A 163 14.18 -18.07 11.49
N PRO A 164 15.35 -17.51 11.09
CA PRO A 164 16.63 -18.13 11.39
C PRO A 164 16.91 -18.14 12.89
N PHE A 165 17.81 -19.01 13.33
CA PHE A 165 18.29 -19.07 14.72
C PHE A 165 17.22 -19.33 15.79
N GLY A 166 16.05 -19.88 15.41
CA GLY A 166 14.95 -20.13 16.35
C GLY A 166 14.30 -18.85 16.89
N LEU A 167 14.50 -17.73 16.19
CA LEU A 167 13.83 -16.47 16.50
C LEU A 167 12.30 -16.63 16.35
N SER A 168 11.55 -15.83 17.10
CA SER A 168 10.08 -15.79 17.02
C SER A 168 9.58 -14.37 17.16
N TRP A 169 8.51 -14.05 16.45
CA TRP A 169 7.79 -12.78 16.60
C TRP A 169 7.20 -12.66 18.01
N PRO A 170 6.88 -11.43 18.47
CA PRO A 170 6.09 -11.22 19.66
C PRO A 170 4.81 -12.07 19.60
N GLY A 171 4.58 -12.91 20.62
CA GLY A 171 3.51 -13.92 20.61
C GLY A 171 3.96 -15.35 20.27
N GLY A 172 5.26 -15.56 20.02
CA GLY A 172 5.87 -16.90 19.94
C GLY A 172 5.76 -17.58 18.57
N ASN A 173 5.25 -16.89 17.53
CA ASN A 173 5.22 -17.46 16.20
C ASN A 173 6.62 -17.34 15.55
N GLY A 174 7.22 -18.49 15.23
CA GLY A 174 8.53 -18.58 14.57
C GLY A 174 8.49 -18.41 13.05
N GLU A 175 7.34 -18.22 12.40
CA GLU A 175 7.24 -18.09 10.95
C GLU A 175 7.78 -16.76 10.45
N VAL A 176 8.45 -16.78 9.31
CA VAL A 176 8.90 -15.57 8.61
C VAL A 176 7.71 -14.68 8.29
N TRP A 177 6.60 -15.29 7.87
CA TRP A 177 5.39 -14.58 7.50
C TRP A 177 4.16 -15.22 8.17
N PRO A 178 3.82 -14.79 9.41
CA PRO A 178 2.77 -15.44 10.19
C PRO A 178 1.36 -14.92 9.88
N TYR A 179 1.19 -14.01 8.91
CA TYR A 179 -0.07 -13.31 8.65
C TYR A 179 -0.60 -13.61 7.25
N VAL A 180 -1.90 -13.82 7.16
CA VAL A 180 -2.62 -13.89 5.89
C VAL A 180 -2.99 -12.47 5.45
N SER A 181 -2.87 -12.18 4.16
CA SER A 181 -3.08 -10.86 3.56
C SER A 181 -4.00 -10.94 2.34
N ASN A 182 -4.11 -9.84 1.61
CA ASN A 182 -4.83 -9.79 0.33
C ASN A 182 -4.08 -8.97 -0.73
N ILE A 183 -4.70 -8.82 -1.89
CA ILE A 183 -4.13 -8.07 -3.02
C ILE A 183 -3.97 -6.58 -2.71
N ALA A 184 -4.90 -5.97 -1.95
CA ALA A 184 -4.74 -4.60 -1.47
C ALA A 184 -3.47 -4.42 -0.62
N ASP A 185 -3.13 -5.36 0.28
CA ASP A 185 -1.89 -5.29 1.07
C ASP A 185 -0.64 -5.42 0.19
N ALA A 186 -0.67 -6.31 -0.80
CA ALA A 186 0.40 -6.43 -1.79
C ALA A 186 0.60 -5.11 -2.55
N PHE A 187 -0.49 -4.42 -2.94
CA PHE A 187 -0.41 -3.12 -3.59
C PHE A 187 0.16 -2.03 -2.68
N LEU A 188 -0.15 -2.03 -1.38
CA LEU A 188 0.48 -1.12 -0.42
C LEU A 188 2.00 -1.33 -0.39
N ILE A 189 2.46 -2.58 -0.26
CA ILE A 189 3.89 -2.91 -0.21
C ILE A 189 4.59 -2.52 -1.52
N VAL A 190 4.04 -2.93 -2.66
CA VAL A 190 4.63 -2.63 -3.98
C VAL A 190 4.61 -1.13 -4.25
N GLY A 191 3.51 -0.45 -3.95
CA GLY A 191 3.37 1.00 -4.12
C GLY A 191 4.38 1.79 -3.29
N ILE A 192 4.57 1.42 -2.01
CA ILE A 192 5.61 2.00 -1.16
C ILE A 192 7.00 1.74 -1.75
N GLY A 193 7.29 0.51 -2.17
CA GLY A 193 8.56 0.17 -2.82
C GLY A 193 8.85 0.98 -4.09
N MET A 194 7.82 1.22 -4.91
CA MET A 194 7.92 2.08 -6.10
C MET A 194 8.22 3.53 -5.74
N LEU A 195 7.59 4.07 -4.69
CA LEU A 195 7.86 5.43 -4.21
C LEU A 195 9.25 5.55 -3.60
N MET A 196 9.72 4.55 -2.85
CA MET A 196 11.08 4.52 -2.31
C MET A 196 12.11 4.47 -3.44
N LEU A 197 11.90 3.63 -4.46
CA LEU A 197 12.78 3.56 -5.63
C LEU A 197 12.78 4.88 -6.41
N HIS A 198 11.62 5.54 -6.51
CA HIS A 198 11.52 6.83 -7.16
C HIS A 198 12.29 7.92 -6.39
N ALA A 199 12.10 7.99 -5.07
CA ALA A 199 12.80 8.93 -4.21
C ALA A 199 14.32 8.72 -4.23
N TRP A 200 14.79 7.47 -4.22
CA TRP A 200 16.22 7.17 -4.29
C TRP A 200 16.86 7.58 -5.64
N ARG A 201 16.07 7.64 -6.71
CA ARG A 201 16.54 8.07 -8.04
C ARG A 201 16.49 9.59 -8.23
N MET A 202 15.95 10.36 -7.28
CA MET A 202 16.00 11.82 -7.31
C MET A 202 17.31 12.27 -6.64
N PRO A 203 18.32 12.77 -7.39
CA PRO A 203 19.52 13.32 -6.79
C PRO A 203 19.15 14.52 -5.91
N ASP A 204 19.81 14.61 -4.74
CA ASP A 204 19.63 15.71 -3.78
C ASP A 204 19.76 17.05 -4.50
N SER A 205 18.63 17.73 -4.67
CA SER A 205 18.63 19.11 -5.15
C SER A 205 18.86 20.02 -3.97
N ALA A 206 20.06 19.96 -3.39
CA ALA A 206 20.50 20.83 -2.32
C ALA A 206 21.91 21.34 -2.61
N GLU A 207 22.00 22.40 -3.42
CA GLU A 207 22.99 23.43 -3.14
C GLU A 207 22.24 24.64 -2.58
N PRO A 208 22.51 25.06 -1.33
CA PRO A 208 22.24 26.43 -0.96
C PRO A 208 23.22 27.28 -1.76
N THR A 209 22.74 27.96 -2.81
CA THR A 209 23.47 29.08 -3.41
C THR A 209 23.72 30.11 -2.30
N SER A 210 24.90 30.02 -1.66
CA SER A 210 25.45 31.14 -0.93
C SER A 210 25.65 32.25 -1.95
N GLU A 211 24.98 33.36 -1.71
CA GLU A 211 25.11 34.62 -2.41
C GLU A 211 26.58 34.88 -2.76
N ALA A 212 26.90 34.79 -4.05
CA ALA A 212 28.06 35.45 -4.61
C ALA A 212 27.78 36.95 -4.52
N SER A 213 28.22 37.58 -3.42
CA SER A 213 28.36 39.02 -3.32
C SER A 213 29.47 39.45 -4.28
N ASP A 214 29.06 39.86 -5.48
CA ASP A 214 29.94 40.45 -6.48
C ASP A 214 30.14 41.94 -6.16
N ASP A 215 31.39 42.24 -5.80
CA ASP A 215 32.20 43.43 -6.07
C ASP A 215 31.66 44.88 -5.99
N THR A 216 32.43 45.73 -5.33
CA THR A 216 32.80 47.04 -5.90
C THR A 216 34.27 47.36 -5.56
N PRO A 217 35.14 47.59 -6.57
CA PRO A 217 36.53 47.97 -6.36
C PRO A 217 36.68 49.49 -6.23
N ALA A 218 37.25 49.97 -5.12
CA ALA A 218 37.73 51.34 -5.01
C ALA A 218 39.19 51.41 -5.47
N LYS A 219 39.41 52.14 -6.56
CA LYS A 219 40.69 52.48 -7.19
C LYS A 219 41.66 53.21 -6.26
N GLN A 220 42.94 53.04 -6.60
CA GLN A 220 44.19 53.59 -6.05
C GLN A 220 44.37 55.13 -6.19
N ALA A 221 45.37 55.64 -5.45
CA ALA A 221 46.08 56.94 -5.54
C ALA A 221 45.26 58.18 -5.10
N GLU A 222 45.74 59.11 -4.28
CA GLU A 222 47.08 59.67 -4.01
C GLU A 222 47.33 59.89 -2.49
#